data_AF-W7TE09-F1
#
_entry.id   AF-W7TE09-F1
#
_cell.length_a   1.000
_cell.length_b   1.000
_cell.length_c   1.000
_cell.angle_alpha   90.00
_cell.angle_beta   90.00
_cell.angle_gamma   90.00
#
_symmetry.space_group_name_H-M   'P 1'
#
loop_
_entity.id
_entity.type
_entity.pdbx_description
1 polymer ?
#
loop_
_entity_poly.entity_id
_entity_poly.type
_entity_poly.pdbx_seq_one_letter_code
_entity_poly.pdbx_strand_id
1 'polypeptide(L)'
;MYAQDQDLRVISALGAGLKADPTRLCIGELDNTKNEPLAIKLRYLLRKQGRACTGITTVYSHEKPRGSLLPLTDEQEAAPSDFGILEHMRLRVLPVLGTMPALFGQAMAAFVLCELAGQSLQPVAVEGLSRNVKHRLLQHLRNRERATFQNRDTNDISMQDIEEVCQDIWRCRCVLTGARLGTGKVFALTRYAFPP
;
A
#
# COMPACT_ATOMS: atom_id res chain seq x y z
N MET A 1 -1.21 -9.56 -15.56
CA MET A 1 -0.54 -10.64 -16.33
C MET A 1 -0.45 -10.25 -17.79
N TYR A 2 -1.53 -10.36 -18.57
CA TYR A 2 -1.53 -9.96 -19.99
C TYR A 2 -0.92 -8.58 -20.25
N ALA A 3 -1.36 -7.57 -19.50
CA ALA A 3 -0.81 -6.22 -19.63
C ALA A 3 0.70 -6.14 -19.39
N GLN A 4 1.25 -6.94 -18.47
CA GLN A 4 2.71 -6.98 -18.25
C GLN A 4 3.43 -7.68 -19.40
N ASP A 5 2.82 -8.70 -20.01
CA ASP A 5 3.39 -9.42 -21.16
C ASP A 5 3.44 -8.55 -22.42
N GLN A 6 2.50 -7.60 -22.53
CA GLN A 6 2.37 -6.69 -23.66
C GLN A 6 2.98 -5.30 -23.38
N ASP A 7 3.70 -5.14 -22.27
CA ASP A 7 4.27 -3.87 -21.82
C ASP A 7 3.27 -2.69 -21.81
N LEU A 8 2.02 -2.99 -21.43
CA LEU A 8 0.95 -2.01 -21.34
C LEU A 8 0.98 -1.32 -19.97
N ARG A 9 1.01 0.02 -20.00
CA ARG A 9 0.80 0.83 -18.80
C ARG A 9 -0.62 0.63 -18.28
N VAL A 10 -0.74 0.12 -17.05
CA VAL A 10 -2.02 -0.15 -16.42
C VAL A 10 -2.09 0.39 -14.99
N ILE A 11 -3.28 0.84 -14.62
CA ILE A 11 -3.66 1.08 -13.23
C ILE A 11 -4.73 0.05 -12.82
N SER A 12 -4.57 -0.53 -11.63
CA SER A 12 -5.51 -1.49 -11.06
C SER A 12 -6.26 -0.88 -9.87
N ALA A 13 -7.32 -1.56 -9.42
CA ALA A 13 -7.99 -1.28 -8.16
C ALA A 13 -8.11 -2.54 -7.30
N LEU A 14 -8.09 -2.38 -5.97
CA LEU A 14 -8.35 -3.44 -5.01
C LEU A 14 -9.79 -3.39 -4.46
N GLY A 15 -10.09 -4.21 -3.45
CA GLY A 15 -11.44 -4.31 -2.91
C GLY A 15 -11.92 -3.06 -2.17
N ALA A 16 -13.00 -2.45 -2.64
CA ALA A 16 -13.69 -1.33 -1.98
C ALA A 16 -14.74 -1.78 -0.94
N GLY A 17 -15.05 -3.08 -0.87
CA GLY A 17 -16.07 -3.59 0.05
C GLY A 17 -15.67 -3.48 1.52
N LEU A 18 -16.68 -3.36 2.38
CA LEU A 18 -16.55 -3.17 3.83
C LEU A 18 -15.78 -1.92 4.27
N LYS A 19 -15.59 -0.95 3.36
CA LYS A 19 -14.90 0.31 3.61
C LYS A 19 -15.87 1.48 3.44
N ALA A 20 -15.57 2.58 4.10
CA ALA A 20 -16.41 3.77 4.11
C ALA A 20 -15.62 5.08 4.28
N ASP A 21 -14.34 5.02 4.68
CA ASP A 21 -13.52 6.21 4.93
C ASP A 21 -12.81 6.67 3.63
N PRO A 22 -13.25 7.78 3.00
CA PRO A 22 -12.64 8.28 1.78
C PRO A 22 -11.23 8.83 2.01
N THR A 23 -10.89 9.24 3.24
CA THR A 23 -9.58 9.82 3.58
C THR A 23 -8.46 8.78 3.62
N ARG A 24 -8.83 7.49 3.61
CA ARG A 24 -7.91 6.35 3.63
C ARG A 24 -7.58 5.82 2.25
N LEU A 25 -8.12 6.43 1.19
CA LEU A 25 -7.84 6.09 -0.19
C LEU A 25 -6.39 6.44 -0.53
N CYS A 26 -5.69 5.54 -1.20
CA CYS A 26 -4.32 5.72 -1.62
C CYS A 26 -4.11 5.18 -3.04
N ILE A 27 -3.16 5.78 -3.76
CA ILE A 27 -2.63 5.25 -5.02
C ILE A 27 -1.18 4.85 -4.75
N GLY A 28 -0.82 3.62 -5.08
CA GLY A 28 0.53 3.14 -4.85
C GLY A 28 0.78 1.80 -5.53
N GLU A 29 2.02 1.30 -5.43
CA GLU A 29 2.33 0.00 -6.01
C GLU A 29 1.65 -1.14 -5.25
N LEU A 30 1.27 -2.20 -5.97
CA LEU A 30 0.68 -3.41 -5.41
C LEU A 30 1.55 -4.03 -4.29
N ASP A 31 2.87 -3.92 -4.42
CA ASP A 31 3.82 -4.40 -3.41
C ASP A 31 3.82 -3.56 -2.12
N ASN A 32 3.36 -2.30 -2.19
CA ASN A 32 3.27 -1.39 -1.04
C ASN A 32 1.99 -1.58 -0.22
N THR A 33 0.99 -2.29 -0.72
CA THR A 33 -0.26 -2.44 0.05
C THR A 33 -0.05 -3.31 1.30
N LYS A 34 -0.74 -2.98 2.39
CA LYS A 34 -0.67 -3.69 3.68
C LYS A 34 -2.08 -4.12 4.08
N ASN A 35 -2.19 -5.31 4.69
CA ASN A 35 -3.43 -5.81 5.31
C ASN A 35 -4.66 -5.81 4.39
N GLU A 36 -4.45 -5.96 3.06
CA GLU A 36 -5.53 -5.99 2.07
C GLU A 36 -5.63 -7.42 1.50
N PRO A 37 -6.74 -8.14 1.73
CA PRO A 37 -6.86 -9.56 1.36
C PRO A 37 -6.71 -9.84 -0.13
N LEU A 38 -7.27 -8.99 -0.99
CA LEU A 38 -7.19 -9.18 -2.44
C LEU A 38 -5.75 -9.01 -2.94
N ALA A 39 -5.01 -8.03 -2.41
CA ALA A 39 -3.62 -7.77 -2.74
C ALA A 39 -2.71 -8.90 -2.26
N ILE A 40 -2.97 -9.45 -1.08
CA ILE A 40 -2.22 -10.62 -0.57
C ILE A 40 -2.38 -11.78 -1.55
N LYS A 41 -3.62 -12.09 -1.96
CA LYS A 41 -3.91 -13.16 -2.91
C LYS A 41 -3.31 -12.88 -4.28
N LEU A 42 -3.43 -11.65 -4.78
CA LEU A 42 -2.88 -11.25 -6.08
C LEU A 42 -1.35 -11.36 -6.11
N ARG A 43 -0.66 -10.84 -5.08
CA ARG A 43 0.80 -10.99 -4.94
C ARG A 43 1.22 -12.44 -4.85
N TYR A 44 0.47 -13.27 -4.11
CA TYR A 44 0.74 -14.71 -4.04
C TYR A 44 0.64 -15.36 -5.43
N LEU A 45 -0.42 -15.08 -6.18
CA LEU A 45 -0.61 -15.63 -7.54
C LEU A 45 0.49 -15.17 -8.51
N LEU A 46 0.83 -13.88 -8.49
CA LEU A 46 1.91 -13.34 -9.32
C LEU A 46 3.26 -14.00 -8.99
N ARG A 47 3.60 -14.14 -7.71
CA ARG A 47 4.82 -14.81 -7.27
C ARG A 47 4.86 -16.29 -7.65
N LYS A 48 3.73 -16.99 -7.53
CA LYS A 48 3.60 -18.40 -7.94
C LYS A 48 3.88 -18.58 -9.44
N GLN A 49 3.62 -17.56 -10.25
CA GLN A 49 3.89 -17.55 -11.68
C GLN A 49 5.24 -16.92 -12.04
N GLY A 50 6.10 -16.63 -11.06
CA GLY A 50 7.41 -16.02 -11.29
C GLY A 50 7.36 -14.56 -11.74
N ARG A 51 6.24 -13.85 -11.50
CA ARG A 51 6.04 -12.47 -11.94
C ARG A 51 6.34 -11.46 -10.85
N ALA A 52 6.88 -10.31 -11.25
CA ALA A 52 7.10 -9.19 -10.38
C ALA A 52 5.77 -8.53 -9.96
N CYS A 53 5.65 -8.22 -8.67
CA CYS A 53 4.55 -7.43 -8.11
C CYS A 53 4.83 -5.92 -8.15
N THR A 54 6.08 -5.54 -8.44
CA THR A 54 6.54 -4.15 -8.58
C THR A 54 6.07 -3.56 -9.90
N GLY A 55 5.89 -2.23 -9.92
CA GLY A 55 5.47 -1.52 -11.13
C GLY A 55 3.98 -1.63 -11.48
N ILE A 56 3.17 -2.29 -10.64
CA ILE A 56 1.71 -2.33 -10.81
C ILE A 56 1.09 -1.23 -9.94
N THR A 57 0.81 -0.07 -10.54
CA THR A 57 0.08 1.02 -9.87
C THR A 57 -1.34 0.58 -9.54
N THR A 58 -1.76 0.79 -8.30
CA THR A 58 -3.00 0.26 -7.76
C THR A 58 -3.67 1.28 -6.84
N VAL A 59 -4.98 1.49 -7.03
CA VAL A 59 -5.84 2.23 -6.10
C VAL A 59 -6.38 1.29 -5.04
N TYR A 60 -6.25 1.68 -3.78
CA TYR A 60 -6.70 0.88 -2.64
C TYR A 60 -7.01 1.77 -1.44
N SER A 61 -7.48 1.17 -0.34
CA SER A 61 -7.65 1.89 0.93
C SER A 61 -6.99 1.13 2.06
N HIS A 62 -6.30 1.87 2.94
CA HIS A 62 -5.68 1.35 4.16
C HIS A 62 -6.68 1.19 5.31
N GLU A 63 -7.97 1.48 5.09
CA GLU A 63 -9.02 1.25 6.07
C GLU A 63 -9.19 -0.25 6.36
N LYS A 64 -9.24 -0.60 7.65
CA LYS A 64 -9.63 -1.93 8.08
C LYS A 64 -11.11 -2.17 7.73
N PRO A 65 -11.48 -3.34 7.17
CA PRO A 65 -12.87 -3.68 6.93
C PRO A 65 -13.74 -3.48 8.19
N ARG A 66 -14.86 -2.78 8.05
CA ARG A 66 -15.77 -2.45 9.18
C ARG A 66 -16.79 -3.53 9.52
N GLY A 67 -16.82 -4.62 8.76
CA GLY A 67 -17.82 -5.66 8.93
C GLY A 67 -17.39 -6.98 8.33
N SER A 68 -18.37 -7.86 8.15
CA SER A 68 -18.18 -9.18 7.55
C SER A 68 -19.12 -9.37 6.36
N LEU A 69 -18.98 -10.53 5.71
CA LEU A 69 -19.98 -11.00 4.77
C LEU A 69 -21.35 -11.10 5.48
N LEU A 70 -22.41 -10.74 4.76
CA LEU A 70 -23.76 -10.94 5.26
C LEU A 70 -24.04 -12.45 5.41
N PRO A 71 -24.80 -12.86 6.44
CA PRO A 71 -25.26 -14.24 6.56
C PRO A 71 -26.15 -14.59 5.37
N LEU A 72 -26.23 -15.89 5.07
CA LEU A 72 -27.22 -16.38 4.11
C LEU A 72 -28.59 -16.37 4.77
N THR A 73 -29.63 -16.24 3.97
CA THR A 73 -31.01 -16.51 4.41
C THR A 73 -31.24 -18.02 4.45
N ASP A 74 -32.23 -18.48 5.23
CA ASP A 74 -32.57 -19.90 5.33
C ASP A 74 -32.85 -20.54 3.95
N GLU A 75 -33.48 -19.79 3.05
CA GLU A 75 -33.74 -20.18 1.66
C GLU A 75 -32.44 -20.39 0.85
N GLN A 76 -31.47 -19.47 1.03
CA GLN A 76 -30.17 -19.55 0.37
C GLN A 76 -29.31 -20.70 0.90
N GLU A 77 -29.48 -21.07 2.17
CA GLU A 77 -28.81 -22.24 2.74
C GLU A 77 -29.45 -23.55 2.26
N ALA A 78 -30.77 -23.57 2.08
CA ALA A 78 -31.50 -24.75 1.62
C ALA A 78 -31.23 -25.09 0.14
N ALA A 79 -31.06 -24.07 -0.73
CA ALA A 79 -30.80 -24.27 -2.16
C ALA A 79 -29.65 -23.39 -2.70
N PRO A 80 -28.39 -23.58 -2.27
CA PRO A 80 -27.27 -22.70 -2.62
C PRO A 80 -26.98 -22.59 -4.12
N SER A 81 -27.29 -23.63 -4.90
CA SER A 81 -27.11 -23.65 -6.36
C SER A 81 -27.96 -22.61 -7.08
N ASP A 82 -29.12 -22.28 -6.52
CA ASP A 82 -30.16 -21.52 -7.22
C ASP A 82 -29.95 -20.01 -7.09
N PHE A 83 -29.13 -19.59 -6.11
CA PHE A 83 -28.83 -18.19 -5.81
C PHE A 83 -27.43 -17.77 -6.29
N GLY A 84 -26.64 -18.70 -6.85
CA GLY A 84 -25.33 -18.40 -7.40
C GLY A 84 -25.43 -17.67 -8.74
N ILE A 85 -24.90 -16.45 -8.83
CA ILE A 85 -24.90 -15.67 -10.09
C ILE A 85 -23.98 -16.29 -11.16
N LEU A 86 -22.87 -16.88 -10.73
CA LEU A 86 -21.87 -17.54 -11.57
C LEU A 86 -21.31 -18.76 -10.84
N GLU A 87 -20.89 -19.77 -11.60
CA GLU A 87 -20.14 -20.90 -11.04
C GLU A 87 -18.91 -20.39 -10.28
N HIS A 88 -18.73 -20.91 -9.05
CA HIS A 88 -17.63 -20.55 -8.14
C HIS A 88 -17.62 -19.11 -7.59
N MET A 89 -18.66 -18.30 -7.83
CA MET A 89 -18.83 -17.05 -7.08
C MET A 89 -19.34 -17.34 -5.67
N ARG A 90 -18.90 -16.51 -4.72
CA ARG A 90 -19.45 -16.58 -3.36
C ARG A 90 -20.94 -16.21 -3.39
N LEU A 91 -21.76 -16.95 -2.65
CA LEU A 91 -23.15 -16.61 -2.40
C LEU A 91 -23.30 -15.43 -1.43
N ARG A 92 -22.49 -15.41 -0.38
CA ARG A 92 -22.57 -14.36 0.65
C ARG A 92 -22.20 -13.00 0.08
N VAL A 93 -23.10 -12.04 0.27
CA VAL A 93 -22.94 -10.66 -0.17
C VAL A 93 -21.88 -9.97 0.69
N LEU A 94 -20.96 -9.27 0.03
CA LEU A 94 -20.06 -8.32 0.68
C LEU A 94 -20.66 -6.94 0.56
N PRO A 95 -21.05 -6.31 1.68
CA PRO A 95 -21.61 -4.97 1.62
C PRO A 95 -20.56 -3.98 1.12
N VAL A 96 -21.00 -3.09 0.23
CA VAL A 96 -20.18 -2.03 -0.36
C VAL A 96 -20.94 -0.72 -0.18
N LEU A 97 -20.30 0.27 0.42
CA LEU A 97 -20.81 1.63 0.40
C LEU A 97 -20.60 2.19 -1.01
N GLY A 98 -21.66 2.52 -1.73
CA GLY A 98 -21.59 2.89 -3.16
C GLY A 98 -20.64 4.04 -3.49
N THR A 99 -20.37 4.94 -2.54
CA THR A 99 -19.40 6.02 -2.70
C THR A 99 -17.96 5.51 -2.82
N MET A 100 -17.63 4.36 -2.23
CA MET A 100 -16.26 3.84 -2.24
C MET A 100 -15.81 3.39 -3.65
N PRO A 101 -16.55 2.54 -4.40
CA PRO A 101 -16.22 2.27 -5.79
C PRO A 101 -16.16 3.52 -6.67
N ALA A 102 -17.07 4.48 -6.45
CA ALA A 102 -17.07 5.74 -7.18
C ALA A 102 -15.76 6.52 -6.95
N LEU A 103 -15.32 6.65 -5.70
CA LEU A 103 -14.05 7.30 -5.34
C LEU A 103 -12.84 6.56 -5.93
N PHE A 104 -12.84 5.23 -5.91
CA PHE A 104 -11.78 4.43 -6.53
C PHE A 104 -11.69 4.72 -8.03
N GLY A 105 -12.82 4.73 -8.73
CA GLY A 105 -12.88 5.06 -10.16
C GLY A 105 -12.43 6.48 -10.46
N GLN A 106 -12.87 7.47 -9.66
CA GLN A 106 -12.45 8.86 -9.81
C GLN A 106 -10.94 9.04 -9.59
N ALA A 107 -10.36 8.38 -8.60
CA ALA A 107 -8.92 8.42 -8.35
C ALA A 107 -8.11 7.77 -9.48
N MET A 108 -8.60 6.66 -10.04
CA MET A 108 -7.98 6.05 -11.23
C MET A 108 -8.02 6.99 -12.43
N ALA A 109 -9.18 7.61 -12.68
CA ALA A 109 -9.35 8.56 -13.78
C ALA A 109 -8.43 9.77 -13.63
N ALA A 110 -8.38 10.38 -12.44
CA ALA A 110 -7.49 11.50 -12.15
C ALA A 110 -6.02 11.12 -12.37
N PHE A 111 -5.58 9.95 -11.88
CA PHE A 111 -4.22 9.46 -12.09
C PHE A 111 -3.88 9.32 -13.57
N VAL A 112 -4.76 8.68 -14.36
CA VAL A 112 -4.53 8.48 -15.80
C VAL A 112 -4.50 9.81 -16.55
N LEU A 113 -5.41 10.72 -16.26
CA LEU A 113 -5.46 12.04 -16.92
C LEU A 113 -4.20 12.85 -16.63
N CYS A 114 -3.74 12.87 -15.36
CA CYS A 114 -2.51 13.53 -14.96
C CYS A 114 -1.27 12.94 -15.64
N GLU A 115 -1.15 11.61 -15.71
CA GLU A 115 -0.07 10.92 -16.44
C GLU A 115 -0.08 11.26 -17.94
N LEU A 116 -1.25 11.29 -18.58
CA LEU A 116 -1.39 11.65 -20.00
C LEU A 116 -1.05 13.12 -20.27
N ALA A 117 -1.34 14.01 -19.31
CA ALA A 117 -1.03 15.43 -19.39
C ALA A 117 0.45 15.76 -19.05
N GLY A 118 1.27 14.77 -18.71
CA GLY A 118 2.65 14.98 -18.24
C GLY A 118 2.74 15.65 -16.86
N GLN A 119 1.64 15.67 -16.10
CA GLN A 119 1.56 16.21 -14.74
C GLN A 119 1.39 15.08 -13.72
N SER A 120 2.35 14.16 -13.69
CA SER A 120 2.30 12.96 -12.85
C SER A 120 2.00 13.27 -11.39
N LEU A 121 1.00 12.58 -10.84
CA LEU A 121 0.70 12.66 -9.42
C LEU A 121 1.84 12.04 -8.60
N GLN A 122 2.10 12.62 -7.44
CA GLN A 122 2.95 12.02 -6.40
C GLN A 122 2.08 11.51 -5.26
N PRO A 123 1.44 10.33 -5.40
CA PRO A 123 0.53 9.86 -4.38
C PRO A 123 1.29 9.39 -3.14
N VAL A 124 0.69 9.62 -1.97
CA VAL A 124 1.20 9.09 -0.70
C VAL A 124 1.01 7.57 -0.71
N ALA A 125 2.10 6.86 -1.00
CA ALA A 125 2.05 5.45 -1.41
C ALA A 125 1.99 4.44 -0.25
N VAL A 126 2.08 4.87 1.01
CA VAL A 126 2.20 3.98 2.17
C VAL A 126 1.50 4.56 3.40
N GLU A 127 0.81 3.70 4.16
CA GLU A 127 0.32 3.99 5.51
C GLU A 127 1.44 4.56 6.39
N GLY A 128 1.10 5.61 7.14
CA GLY A 128 1.96 6.30 8.09
C GLY A 128 2.80 5.37 8.97
N LEU A 129 4.03 5.78 9.28
CA LEU A 129 4.87 5.02 10.20
C LEU A 129 4.27 5.08 11.60
N SER A 130 4.24 3.93 12.28
CA SER A 130 3.79 3.91 13.68
C SER A 130 4.74 4.76 14.53
N ARG A 131 4.21 5.40 15.58
CA ARG A 131 5.00 6.21 16.52
C ARG A 131 6.21 5.45 17.06
N ASN A 132 6.05 4.15 17.33
CA ASN A 132 7.13 3.30 17.83
C ASN A 132 8.24 3.09 16.78
N VAL A 133 7.89 2.95 15.50
CA VAL A 133 8.87 2.84 14.42
C VAL A 133 9.61 4.17 14.24
N LYS A 134 8.89 5.30 14.22
CA LYS A 134 9.48 6.65 14.13
C LYS A 134 10.46 6.90 15.27
N HIS A 135 10.03 6.66 16.51
CA HIS A 135 10.87 6.82 17.69
C HIS A 135 12.12 5.92 17.63
N ARG A 136 11.96 4.64 17.24
CA ARG A 136 13.10 3.71 17.14
C ARG A 136 14.11 4.17 16.10
N LEU A 137 13.66 4.55 14.90
CA LEU A 137 14.53 5.06 13.83
C LEU A 137 15.27 6.33 14.26
N LEU A 138 14.56 7.25 14.94
CA LEU A 138 15.16 8.47 15.49
C LEU A 138 16.25 8.15 16.52
N GLN A 139 15.99 7.24 17.47
CA GLN A 139 16.99 6.85 18.48
C GLN A 139 18.20 6.17 17.85
N HIS A 140 18.00 5.32 16.85
CA HIS A 140 19.13 4.71 16.12
C HIS A 140 19.97 5.76 15.39
N LEU A 141 19.35 6.75 14.75
CA LEU A 141 20.04 7.87 14.11
C LEU A 141 20.87 8.66 15.13
N ARG A 142 20.26 9.07 16.26
CA ARG A 142 20.93 9.84 17.32
C ARG A 142 22.10 9.08 17.93
N ASN A 143 21.93 7.80 18.22
CA ASN A 143 22.98 6.96 18.78
C ASN A 143 24.15 6.80 17.80
N ARG A 144 23.87 6.65 16.50
CA ARG A 144 24.89 6.54 15.47
C ARG A 144 25.64 7.85 15.24
N GLU A 145 24.95 8.99 15.18
CA GLU A 145 25.61 10.31 15.05
C GLU A 145 26.58 10.57 16.21
N ARG A 146 26.19 10.23 17.44
CA ARG A 146 27.07 10.34 18.61
C ARG A 146 28.26 9.39 18.55
N ALA A 147 28.05 8.14 18.18
CA ALA A 147 29.09 7.12 18.18
C ALA A 147 30.09 7.25 17.02
N THR A 148 29.63 7.63 15.83
CA THR A 148 30.46 7.65 14.62
C THR A 148 31.02 9.04 14.30
N PHE A 149 30.24 10.11 14.54
CA PHE A 149 30.59 11.46 14.12
C PHE A 149 30.80 12.43 15.29
N GLN A 150 30.69 11.95 16.53
CA GLN A 150 30.73 12.76 17.76
C GLN A 150 29.73 13.92 17.76
N ASN A 151 28.73 13.88 16.88
CA ASN A 151 27.74 14.91 16.75
C ASN A 151 26.68 14.73 17.85
N ARG A 152 26.61 15.70 18.75
CA ARG A 152 25.63 15.70 19.85
C ARG A 152 24.38 16.51 19.51
N ASP A 153 24.42 17.30 18.44
CA ASP A 153 23.40 18.27 18.08
C ASP A 153 22.39 17.67 17.08
N THR A 154 21.76 16.57 17.51
CA THR A 154 20.70 15.89 16.75
C THR A 154 19.30 16.27 17.24
N ASN A 155 19.19 17.41 17.92
CA ASN A 155 17.94 17.89 18.50
C ASN A 155 17.00 18.46 17.42
N ASP A 156 17.55 18.89 16.29
CA ASP A 156 16.78 19.50 15.19
C ASP A 156 15.99 18.48 14.37
N ILE A 157 16.27 17.18 14.51
CA ILE A 157 15.54 16.11 13.83
C ILE A 157 14.44 15.58 14.76
N SER A 158 13.19 15.75 14.35
CA SER A 158 11.98 15.31 15.01
C SER A 158 11.49 13.96 14.47
N MET A 159 10.42 13.41 15.08
CA MET A 159 9.75 12.23 14.53
C MET A 159 9.02 12.52 13.21
N GLN A 160 8.65 13.77 12.94
CA GLN A 160 7.99 14.20 11.70
C GLN A 160 8.97 14.09 10.53
N ASP A 161 10.20 14.60 10.70
CA ASP A 161 11.25 14.54 9.68
C ASP A 161 11.59 13.09 9.30
N ILE A 162 11.61 12.20 10.30
CA ILE A 162 11.81 10.76 10.07
C ILE A 162 10.69 10.17 9.21
N GLU A 163 9.44 10.58 9.43
CA GLU A 163 8.30 10.14 8.64
C GLU A 163 8.41 10.66 7.20
N GLU A 164 8.63 11.95 7.00
CA GLU A 164 8.77 12.56 5.67
C GLU A 164 9.91 11.91 4.87
N VAL A 165 11.09 11.75 5.48
CA VAL A 165 12.23 11.09 4.83
C VAL A 165 11.88 9.63 4.50
N CYS A 166 11.38 8.86 5.45
CA CYS A 166 11.14 7.44 5.22
C CYS A 166 9.97 7.19 4.28
N GLN A 167 8.89 7.95 4.37
CA GLN A 167 7.63 7.71 3.66
C GLN A 167 7.54 8.50 2.36
N ASP A 168 7.78 9.81 2.39
CA ASP A 168 7.51 10.68 1.25
C ASP A 168 8.67 10.65 0.26
N ILE A 169 9.90 10.70 0.76
CA ILE A 169 11.11 10.63 -0.08
C ILE A 169 11.37 9.19 -0.52
N TRP A 170 11.45 8.25 0.44
CA TRP A 170 11.93 6.89 0.17
C TRP A 170 10.83 5.83 0.07
N ARG A 171 9.54 6.18 0.23
CA ARG A 171 8.41 5.24 0.12
C ARG A 171 8.56 3.97 0.97
N CYS A 172 9.17 4.11 2.14
CA CYS A 172 9.54 3.05 3.06
C CYS A 172 10.44 1.97 2.44
N ARG A 173 11.31 2.35 1.49
CA ARG A 173 12.27 1.46 0.83
C ARG A 173 13.71 1.87 1.08
N CYS A 174 14.60 0.89 1.05
CA CYS A 174 16.03 1.11 1.15
C CYS A 174 16.55 1.64 -0.19
N VAL A 175 17.25 2.78 -0.18
CA VAL A 175 17.86 3.36 -1.38
C VAL A 175 18.83 2.39 -2.08
N LEU A 176 19.57 1.58 -1.32
CA LEU A 176 20.59 0.67 -1.89
C LEU A 176 20.01 -0.66 -2.38
N THR A 177 19.05 -1.23 -1.65
CA THR A 177 18.60 -2.60 -1.88
C THR A 177 17.17 -2.71 -2.39
N GLY A 178 16.41 -1.61 -2.41
CA GLY A 178 14.97 -1.61 -2.72
C GLY A 178 14.10 -2.36 -1.70
N ALA A 179 14.72 -2.98 -0.68
CA ALA A 179 14.01 -3.71 0.37
C ALA A 179 13.03 -2.79 1.09
N ARG A 180 11.96 -3.35 1.64
CA ARG A 180 10.92 -2.58 2.32
C ARG A 180 11.19 -2.53 3.83
N LEU A 181 10.90 -1.39 4.44
CA LEU A 181 10.97 -1.22 5.90
C LEU A 181 10.09 -2.27 6.59
N GLY A 182 10.69 -3.06 7.48
CA GLY A 182 10.01 -4.12 8.24
C GLY A 182 10.17 -5.54 7.70
N THR A 183 10.84 -5.76 6.56
CA THR A 183 11.09 -7.12 6.02
C THR A 183 12.29 -7.83 6.65
N GLY A 184 12.53 -7.64 7.95
CA GLY A 184 13.60 -8.31 8.71
C GLY A 184 15.03 -7.78 8.53
N LYS A 185 15.28 -6.88 7.57
CA LYS A 185 16.56 -6.15 7.46
C LYS A 185 16.57 -4.95 8.42
N VAL A 186 17.68 -4.71 9.10
CA VAL A 186 17.85 -3.53 9.95
C VAL A 186 17.96 -2.31 9.05
N PHE A 187 16.95 -1.46 9.10
CA PHE A 187 17.00 -0.15 8.46
C PHE A 187 17.72 0.84 9.37
N ALA A 188 18.71 1.53 8.82
CA ALA A 188 19.41 2.61 9.50
C ALA A 188 19.31 3.87 8.64
N LEU A 189 18.95 4.97 9.29
CA LEU A 189 19.16 6.30 8.72
C LEU A 189 20.60 6.71 9.07
N THR A 190 21.30 7.25 8.08
CA THR A 190 22.66 7.74 8.26
C THR A 190 22.80 9.04 7.48
N ARG A 191 23.64 9.95 8.00
CA ARG A 191 24.08 11.11 7.24
C ARG A 191 24.69 10.64 5.92
N TYR A 192 24.35 11.34 4.84
CA TYR A 192 25.06 11.21 3.58
C TYR A 192 26.38 11.96 3.69
N ALA A 193 27.50 11.24 3.69
CA ALA A 193 28.83 11.82 3.62
C ALA A 193 29.41 11.49 2.25
N PHE A 194 29.79 12.52 1.48
CA PHE A 194 30.66 12.30 0.33
C PHE A 194 31.99 11.73 0.85
N PRO A 195 32.55 10.68 0.22
CA PRO A 195 33.97 10.38 0.43
C PRO A 195 34.79 11.60 0.00
N PRO A 196 35.92 11.89 0.68
CA PRO A 196 36.82 12.97 0.30
C PRO A 196 37.38 12.77 -1.11
#